data_AF-A0A8B6MCA3-F1
#
_entry.id   AF-A0A8B6MCA3-F1
#
_cell.length_a   1.000
_cell.length_b   1.000
_cell.length_c   1.000
_cell.angle_alpha   90.00
_cell.angle_beta   90.00
_cell.angle_gamma   90.00
#
_symmetry.space_group_name_H-M   'P 1'
#
loop_
_entity.id
_entity.type
_entity.pdbx_description
1 polymer ?
#
loop_
_entity_poly.entity_id
_entity_poly.type
_entity_poly.pdbx_seq_one_letter_code
_entity_poly.pdbx_strand_id
1 'polypeptide(L)'
;MPLSSETAASADALEPFVISRSFDAPRPLLWQALTDPERLAKWWGPKGYSVIAAKMDFRPGGSYLYGLRTPDGGAMWGRFIYQEIEKPARIVVVTSFSDEKGGLSRHPMSPTWPLETRSIFSLEDEGQRTKLTVSWLPINATDAERATFAGAKDSMQKGWDGTLDQLADYLAGL
;
A
#
# COMPACT_ATOMS: atom_id res chain seq x y z
N MET A 1 19.27 -20.71 20.92
CA MET A 1 18.60 -19.41 20.93
C MET A 1 17.63 -19.36 19.76
N PRO A 2 16.32 -19.58 19.94
CA PRO A 2 15.33 -19.26 18.93
C PRO A 2 14.89 -17.79 19.09
N LEU A 3 14.87 -17.05 17.98
CA LEU A 3 14.28 -15.72 17.88
C LEU A 3 12.78 -15.81 18.17
N SER A 4 12.33 -15.09 19.19
CA SER A 4 10.91 -14.87 19.48
C SER A 4 10.23 -14.18 18.29
N SER A 5 9.51 -14.96 17.48
CA SER A 5 8.42 -14.43 16.65
C SER A 5 7.14 -14.46 17.48
N GLU A 6 7.02 -13.54 18.43
CA GLU A 6 5.74 -13.25 19.06
C GLU A 6 4.90 -12.42 18.08
N THR A 7 4.23 -13.15 17.17
CA THR A 7 3.01 -12.63 16.55
C THR A 7 1.99 -12.48 17.66
N ALA A 8 1.88 -11.27 18.20
CA ALA A 8 0.76 -10.87 19.04
C ALA A 8 -0.50 -10.77 18.17
N ALA A 9 -1.07 -11.92 17.81
CA ALA A 9 -2.42 -12.02 17.30
C ALA A 9 -3.38 -11.97 18.51
N SER A 10 -3.88 -10.78 18.83
CA SER A 10 -5.00 -10.64 19.75
C SER A 10 -6.27 -11.25 19.14
N ALA A 11 -6.92 -12.12 19.90
CA ALA A 11 -7.94 -13.08 19.50
C ALA A 11 -9.38 -12.52 19.27
N ASP A 12 -9.50 -11.33 18.68
CA ASP A 12 -10.76 -10.78 18.12
C ASP A 12 -10.47 -9.95 16.84
N ALA A 13 -9.33 -10.23 16.20
CA ALA A 13 -8.80 -9.41 15.12
C ALA A 13 -9.14 -10.04 13.77
N LEU A 14 -9.67 -9.24 12.83
CA LEU A 14 -9.59 -9.59 11.42
C LEU A 14 -8.18 -10.08 11.09
N GLU A 15 -8.07 -11.16 10.34
CA GLU A 15 -6.81 -11.54 9.74
C GLU A 15 -6.37 -10.43 8.77
N PRO A 16 -5.22 -9.76 9.01
CA PRO A 16 -4.69 -8.82 8.06
C PRO A 16 -4.34 -9.56 6.76
N PHE A 17 -4.60 -8.92 5.63
CA PHE A 17 -4.07 -9.39 4.35
C PHE A 17 -2.57 -9.08 4.34
N VAL A 18 -1.72 -10.10 4.23
CA VAL A 18 -0.26 -9.93 4.20
C VAL A 18 0.26 -10.48 2.88
N ILE A 19 1.03 -9.66 2.16
CA ILE A 19 1.75 -10.06 0.96
C ILE A 19 3.22 -9.68 1.12
N SER A 20 4.13 -10.58 0.76
CA SER A 20 5.56 -10.30 0.78
C SER A 20 6.22 -10.69 -0.53
N ARG A 21 7.10 -9.83 -1.05
CA ARG A 21 7.91 -10.11 -2.24
C ARG A 21 9.34 -9.61 -2.02
N SER A 22 10.30 -10.43 -2.45
CA SER A 22 11.72 -10.07 -2.42
C SER A 22 12.13 -9.47 -3.76
N PHE A 23 12.82 -8.34 -3.70
CA PHE A 23 13.28 -7.57 -4.86
C PHE A 23 14.80 -7.61 -4.93
N ASP A 24 15.34 -7.71 -6.15
CA ASP A 24 16.79 -7.67 -6.42
C ASP A 24 17.30 -6.22 -6.40
N ALA A 25 17.11 -5.57 -5.26
CA ALA A 25 17.49 -4.18 -5.03
C ALA A 25 17.94 -4.00 -3.58
N PRO A 26 18.94 -3.14 -3.32
CA PRO A 26 19.33 -2.83 -1.97
C PRO A 26 18.24 -2.03 -1.25
N ARG A 27 18.09 -2.26 0.06
CA ARG A 27 17.07 -1.63 0.90
C ARG A 27 16.95 -0.11 0.76
N PRO A 28 18.04 0.68 0.68
CA PRO A 28 17.93 2.13 0.45
C PRO A 28 17.28 2.48 -0.89
N LEU A 29 17.49 1.69 -1.94
CA LEU A 29 16.89 1.94 -3.26
C LEU A 29 15.38 1.69 -3.21
N LEU A 30 14.97 0.57 -2.61
CA LEU A 30 13.55 0.24 -2.43
C LEU A 30 12.84 1.28 -1.54
N TRP A 31 13.52 1.72 -0.49
CA TRP A 31 13.04 2.79 0.38
C TRP A 31 12.84 4.10 -0.40
N GLN A 32 13.81 4.51 -1.24
CA GLN A 32 13.64 5.69 -2.08
C GLN A 32 12.50 5.52 -3.08
N ALA A 33 12.32 4.34 -3.68
CA ALA A 33 11.22 4.08 -4.60
C ALA A 33 9.83 4.25 -3.96
N LEU A 34 9.71 3.99 -2.64
CA LEU A 34 8.48 4.14 -1.86
C LEU A 34 8.28 5.54 -1.27
N THR A 35 9.37 6.27 -1.03
CA THR A 35 9.35 7.53 -0.26
C THR A 35 9.60 8.79 -1.09
N ASP A 36 10.05 8.62 -2.33
CA ASP A 36 10.25 9.71 -3.25
C ASP A 36 9.03 9.83 -4.18
N PRO A 37 8.34 10.99 -4.22
CA PRO A 37 7.12 11.14 -5.02
C PRO A 37 7.35 10.98 -6.51
N GLU A 38 8.50 11.41 -7.03
CA GLU A 38 8.82 11.31 -8.46
C GLU A 38 9.10 9.85 -8.84
N ARG A 39 9.77 9.09 -7.96
CA ARG A 39 9.99 7.65 -8.17
C ARG A 39 8.69 6.88 -8.01
N LEU A 40 7.93 7.16 -6.96
CA LEU A 40 6.65 6.51 -6.69
C LEU A 40 5.70 6.70 -7.88
N ALA A 41 5.58 7.92 -8.41
CA ALA A 41 4.72 8.22 -9.55
C ALA A 41 5.06 7.44 -10.84
N LYS A 42 6.29 6.92 -10.98
CA LYS A 42 6.71 6.16 -12.18
C LYS A 42 6.16 4.74 -12.21
N TRP A 43 5.95 4.12 -11.06
CA TRP A 43 5.56 2.71 -10.96
C TRP A 43 4.26 2.49 -10.17
N TRP A 44 3.81 3.49 -9.40
CA TRP A 44 2.65 3.36 -8.50
C TRP A 44 1.34 3.18 -9.26
N GLY A 45 0.67 2.07 -8.96
CA GLY A 45 -0.61 1.70 -9.55
C GLY A 45 -0.53 0.37 -10.33
N PRO A 46 -1.68 -0.30 -10.55
CA PRO A 46 -1.70 -1.52 -11.32
C PRO A 46 -1.35 -1.28 -12.79
N LYS A 47 -0.95 -2.33 -13.50
CA LYS A 47 -0.59 -2.26 -14.92
C LYS A 47 -1.72 -1.64 -15.75
N GLY A 48 -1.38 -0.67 -16.61
CA GLY A 48 -2.32 0.08 -17.43
C GLY A 48 -2.91 1.33 -16.76
N TYR A 49 -2.55 1.61 -15.51
CA TYR A 49 -2.90 2.84 -14.82
C TYR A 49 -1.74 3.83 -14.90
N SER A 50 -2.05 5.11 -15.00
CA SER A 50 -1.04 6.17 -15.04
C SER A 50 -1.29 7.18 -13.93
N VAL A 51 -0.24 7.57 -13.21
CA VAL A 51 -0.34 8.60 -12.18
C VAL A 51 -0.50 9.96 -12.85
N ILE A 52 -1.65 10.62 -12.63
CA ILE A 52 -1.95 11.96 -13.15
C ILE A 52 -1.71 13.06 -12.13
N ALA A 53 -1.65 12.70 -10.86
CA ALA A 53 -1.35 13.61 -9.76
C ALA A 53 -0.66 12.83 -8.65
N ALA A 54 0.37 13.42 -8.06
CA ALA A 54 1.09 12.88 -6.92
C ALA A 54 1.51 14.04 -6.04
N LYS A 55 0.86 14.20 -4.88
CA LYS A 55 1.20 15.21 -3.89
C LYS A 55 1.54 14.51 -2.59
N MET A 56 2.82 14.45 -2.28
CA MET A 56 3.36 13.72 -1.13
C MET A 56 3.91 14.66 -0.08
N ASP A 57 3.39 14.55 1.13
CA ASP A 57 3.93 15.15 2.36
C ASP A 57 4.49 14.01 3.23
N PHE A 58 5.73 13.60 2.96
CA PHE A 58 6.34 12.42 3.58
C PHE A 58 6.88 12.72 4.99
N ARG A 59 5.97 12.79 5.96
CA ARG A 59 6.26 12.93 7.39
C ARG A 59 5.15 12.27 8.22
N PRO A 60 5.38 11.90 9.48
CA PRO A 60 4.31 11.45 10.37
C PRO A 60 3.21 12.53 10.47
N GLY A 61 1.96 12.14 10.28
CA GLY A 61 0.80 13.02 10.13
C GLY A 61 0.63 13.66 8.74
N GLY A 62 1.60 13.48 7.84
CA GLY A 62 1.53 13.95 6.46
C GLY A 62 0.62 13.07 5.60
N SER A 63 0.38 13.50 4.37
CA SER A 63 -0.49 12.77 3.44
C SER A 63 0.10 12.64 2.04
N TYR A 64 -0.22 11.55 1.37
CA TYR A 64 0.03 11.34 -0.05
C TYR A 64 -1.30 11.25 -0.78
N LEU A 65 -1.65 12.30 -1.52
CA LEU A 65 -2.79 12.32 -2.42
C LEU A 65 -2.31 11.98 -3.83
N TYR A 66 -2.85 10.91 -4.40
CA TYR A 66 -2.51 10.48 -5.75
C TYR A 66 -3.76 10.24 -6.60
N GLY A 67 -3.65 10.60 -7.87
CA GLY A 67 -4.67 10.36 -8.89
C GLY A 67 -4.14 9.33 -9.89
N LEU A 68 -4.92 8.29 -10.13
CA LEU A 68 -4.67 7.26 -11.15
C LEU A 68 -5.68 7.43 -12.28
N ARG A 69 -5.19 7.53 -13.51
CA ARG A 69 -6.01 7.40 -14.70
C ARG A 69 -6.22 5.92 -14.99
N THR A 70 -7.47 5.52 -15.10
CA THR A 70 -7.86 4.17 -15.51
C THR A 70 -7.72 4.03 -17.03
N PRO A 71 -7.50 2.81 -17.56
CA PRO A 71 -7.41 2.58 -19.00
C PRO A 71 -8.70 2.93 -19.76
N ASP A 72 -9.85 2.97 -19.07
CA ASP A 72 -11.15 3.41 -19.60
C ASP A 72 -11.25 4.94 -19.75
N GLY A 73 -10.23 5.69 -19.32
CA GLY A 73 -10.20 7.16 -19.36
C GLY A 73 -10.76 7.83 -18.11
N GLY A 74 -11.25 7.06 -17.14
CA GLY A 74 -11.68 7.55 -15.84
C GLY A 74 -10.51 7.98 -14.94
N ALA A 75 -10.82 8.65 -13.83
CA ALA A 75 -9.86 9.01 -12.79
C ALA A 75 -10.28 8.42 -11.45
N MET A 76 -9.35 7.78 -10.77
CA MET A 76 -9.50 7.32 -9.40
C MET A 76 -8.50 8.01 -8.51
N TRP A 77 -8.97 8.49 -7.36
CA TRP A 77 -8.14 9.21 -6.40
C TRP A 77 -8.03 8.41 -5.12
N GLY A 78 -6.80 8.33 -4.60
CA GLY A 78 -6.48 7.67 -3.36
C GLY A 78 -5.67 8.59 -2.47
N ARG A 79 -5.80 8.40 -1.17
CA ARG A 79 -5.08 9.18 -0.17
C ARG A 79 -4.46 8.26 0.86
N PHE A 80 -3.17 8.44 1.12
CA PHE A 80 -2.47 7.81 2.25
C PHE A 80 -2.20 8.86 3.32
N ILE A 81 -2.48 8.54 4.58
CA ILE A 81 -2.08 9.35 5.72
C ILE A 81 -0.94 8.61 6.41
N TYR A 82 0.26 9.19 6.42
CA TYR A 82 1.42 8.61 7.09
C TYR A 82 1.21 8.69 8.60
N GLN A 83 1.08 7.55 9.26
CA GLN A 83 0.97 7.47 10.72
C GLN A 83 2.36 7.39 11.34
N GLU A 84 3.20 6.49 10.83
CA GLU A 84 4.52 6.19 11.38
C GLU A 84 5.50 5.96 10.25
N ILE A 85 6.72 6.47 10.40
CA ILE A 85 7.79 6.35 9.42
C ILE A 85 9.08 6.03 10.17
N GLU A 86 9.52 4.78 10.08
CA GLU A 86 10.81 4.33 10.59
C GLU A 86 11.75 4.09 9.42
N LYS A 87 12.62 5.04 9.13
CA LYS A 87 13.53 4.92 7.99
C LYS A 87 14.69 3.96 8.31
N PRO A 88 15.12 3.08 7.38
CA PRO A 88 14.50 2.65 6.13
C PRO A 88 13.77 1.30 6.30
N ALA A 89 13.08 1.09 7.41
CA ALA A 89 12.53 -0.20 7.85
C ALA A 89 11.03 -0.35 7.64
N ARG A 90 10.26 0.69 7.95
CA ARG A 90 8.82 0.54 8.12
C ARG A 90 8.09 1.83 7.83
N ILE A 91 6.95 1.73 7.17
CA ILE A 91 6.04 2.84 6.90
C ILE A 91 4.64 2.34 7.24
N VAL A 92 3.97 3.01 8.19
CA VAL A 92 2.57 2.76 8.50
C VAL A 92 1.76 3.91 7.92
N VAL A 93 0.81 3.58 7.06
CA VAL A 93 -0.12 4.55 6.47
C VAL A 93 -1.56 4.11 6.65
N VAL A 94 -2.48 5.07 6.64
CA VAL A 94 -3.91 4.80 6.48
C VAL A 94 -4.28 5.13 5.05
N THR A 95 -4.75 4.12 4.33
CA THR A 95 -5.21 4.21 2.95
C THR A 95 -6.70 4.43 2.93
N SER A 96 -7.13 5.39 2.13
CA SER A 96 -8.53 5.71 1.91
C SER A 96 -8.75 6.10 0.46
N PHE A 97 -9.95 5.82 -0.06
CA PHE A 97 -10.36 6.41 -1.32
C PHE A 97 -10.62 7.90 -1.12
N SER A 98 -10.28 8.69 -2.13
CA SER A 98 -10.44 10.13 -2.07
C SER A 98 -11.09 10.67 -3.34
N ASP A 99 -11.45 11.96 -3.32
CA ASP A 99 -11.66 12.75 -4.54
C ASP A 99 -10.41 13.56 -4.90
N GLU A 100 -10.45 14.28 -6.02
CA GLU A 100 -9.36 15.16 -6.50
C GLU A 100 -8.88 16.17 -5.46
N LYS A 101 -9.75 16.61 -4.54
CA LYS A 101 -9.42 17.57 -3.49
C LYS A 101 -8.92 16.90 -2.21
N GLY A 102 -8.83 15.57 -2.17
CA GLY A 102 -8.38 14.82 -0.99
C GLY A 102 -9.45 14.64 0.09
N GLY A 103 -10.74 14.81 -0.24
CA GLY A 103 -11.86 14.45 0.64
C GLY A 103 -12.08 12.95 0.64
N LEU A 104 -12.54 12.40 1.76
CA LEU A 104 -12.73 10.96 1.93
C LEU A 104 -13.92 10.48 1.09
N SER A 105 -13.70 9.45 0.26
CA SER A 105 -14.72 8.87 -0.62
C SER A 105 -14.86 7.38 -0.39
N ARG A 106 -16.02 6.81 -0.73
CA ARG A 106 -16.24 5.35 -0.71
C ARG A 106 -15.79 4.73 -2.02
N HIS A 107 -15.46 3.44 -1.98
CA HIS A 107 -15.15 2.69 -3.19
C HIS A 107 -16.37 2.70 -4.13
N PRO A 108 -16.26 3.21 -5.36
CA PRO A 108 -17.40 3.40 -6.26
C PRO A 108 -18.09 2.09 -6.66
N MET A 109 -17.34 0.97 -6.72
CA MET A 109 -17.92 -0.35 -7.05
C MET A 109 -18.24 -1.24 -5.84
N SER A 110 -17.92 -0.79 -4.62
CA SER A 110 -18.06 -1.62 -3.41
C SER A 110 -18.49 -0.74 -2.24
N PRO A 111 -19.81 -0.50 -2.04
CA PRO A 111 -20.29 0.36 -0.97
C PRO A 111 -19.97 -0.18 0.43
N THR A 112 -19.73 -1.48 0.54
CA THR A 112 -19.27 -2.18 1.75
C THR A 112 -17.74 -2.32 1.81
N TRP A 113 -16.98 -1.57 1.01
CA TRP A 113 -15.53 -1.50 1.18
C TRP A 113 -15.20 -0.59 2.38
N PRO A 114 -14.27 -1.01 3.26
CA PRO A 114 -13.80 -0.18 4.37
C PRO A 114 -13.35 1.20 3.90
N LEU A 115 -13.85 2.24 4.55
CA LEU A 115 -13.48 3.63 4.31
C LEU A 115 -11.97 3.87 4.47
N GLU A 116 -11.38 3.20 5.46
CA GLU A 116 -10.00 3.35 5.86
C GLU A 116 -9.37 1.97 6.08
N THR A 117 -8.22 1.73 5.44
CA THR A 117 -7.42 0.53 5.65
C THR A 117 -6.02 0.92 6.11
N ARG A 118 -5.58 0.38 7.24
CA ARG A 118 -4.20 0.54 7.69
C ARG A 118 -3.30 -0.35 6.82
N SER A 119 -2.33 0.28 6.17
CA SER A 119 -1.30 -0.36 5.36
C SER A 119 0.05 -0.22 6.05
N ILE A 120 0.74 -1.34 6.26
CA ILE A 120 2.06 -1.39 6.88
C ILE A 120 3.02 -1.94 5.82
N PHE A 121 4.00 -1.14 5.43
CA PHE A 121 5.08 -1.54 4.53
C PHE A 121 6.32 -1.78 5.38
N SER A 122 6.82 -3.00 5.39
CA SER A 122 8.03 -3.39 6.11
C SER A 122 9.08 -3.82 5.10
N LEU A 123 10.29 -3.27 5.21
CA LEU A 123 11.44 -3.59 4.41
C LEU A 123 12.46 -4.33 5.28
N GLU A 124 12.73 -5.58 4.91
CA GLU A 124 13.72 -6.43 5.54
C GLU A 124 14.89 -6.64 4.58
N ASP A 125 16.11 -6.54 5.10
CA ASP A 125 17.31 -6.78 4.33
C ASP A 125 17.53 -8.30 4.18
N GLU A 126 17.64 -8.77 2.94
CA GLU A 126 17.94 -10.15 2.56
C GLU A 126 19.30 -10.19 1.84
N GLY A 127 20.31 -9.54 2.41
CA GLY A 127 21.67 -9.50 1.89
C GLY A 127 21.81 -8.56 0.69
N GLN A 128 21.75 -9.10 -0.54
CA GLN A 128 21.75 -8.29 -1.77
C GLN A 128 20.33 -7.92 -2.22
N ARG A 129 19.32 -8.53 -1.60
CA ARG A 129 17.90 -8.34 -1.91
C ARG A 129 17.20 -7.64 -0.76
N THR A 130 16.02 -7.11 -1.04
CA THR A 130 15.15 -6.54 -0.02
C THR A 130 13.79 -7.19 -0.08
N LYS A 131 13.32 -7.70 1.05
CA LYS A 131 11.98 -8.23 1.20
C LYS A 131 11.04 -7.09 1.60
N LEU A 132 10.07 -6.81 0.75
CA LEU A 132 8.96 -5.91 1.07
C LEU A 132 7.78 -6.76 1.53
N THR A 133 7.35 -6.53 2.76
CA THR A 133 6.14 -7.11 3.33
C THR A 133 5.10 -6.00 3.48
N VAL A 134 3.95 -6.16 2.82
CA VAL A 134 2.81 -5.24 2.92
C VAL A 134 1.69 -5.94 3.69
N SER A 135 1.29 -5.34 4.81
CA SER A 135 0.15 -5.78 5.60
C SER A 135 -1.00 -4.79 5.49
N TRP A 136 -2.20 -5.28 5.21
CA TRP A 136 -3.42 -4.51 5.02
C TRP A 136 -4.49 -4.96 6.01
N LEU A 137 -5.02 -4.02 6.77
CA LEU A 137 -6.07 -4.29 7.75
C LEU A 137 -7.13 -3.18 7.71
N PRO A 138 -8.42 -3.51 7.56
CA PRO A 138 -9.48 -2.52 7.66
C PRO A 138 -9.53 -1.94 9.08
N ILE A 139 -9.60 -0.62 9.18
CA ILE A 139 -9.79 0.11 10.45
C ILE A 139 -11.13 0.84 10.41
N ASN A 140 -11.77 1.04 11.56
CA ASN A 140 -13.10 1.65 11.65
C ASN A 140 -14.18 0.94 10.81
N ALA A 141 -13.98 -0.33 10.45
CA ALA A 141 -14.87 -1.08 9.57
C ALA A 141 -15.93 -1.87 10.34
N THR A 142 -17.16 -1.83 9.85
CA THR A 142 -18.29 -2.64 10.30
C THR A 142 -18.13 -4.11 9.91
N ASP A 143 -18.85 -5.02 10.57
CA ASP A 143 -18.74 -6.46 10.29
C ASP A 143 -19.00 -6.83 8.83
N ALA A 144 -19.92 -6.12 8.17
CA ALA A 144 -20.16 -6.28 6.73
C ALA A 144 -18.97 -5.86 5.86
N GLU A 145 -18.27 -4.78 6.23
CA GLU A 145 -17.05 -4.33 5.54
C GLU A 145 -15.89 -5.31 5.78
N ARG A 146 -15.81 -5.87 6.99
CA ARG A 146 -14.84 -6.92 7.33
C ARG A 146 -15.05 -8.17 6.49
N ALA A 147 -16.30 -8.63 6.35
CA ALA A 147 -16.66 -9.77 5.52
C ALA A 147 -16.36 -9.50 4.04
N THR A 148 -16.66 -8.28 3.55
CA THR A 148 -16.33 -7.87 2.17
C THR A 148 -14.83 -7.89 1.93
N PHE A 149 -14.05 -7.32 2.86
CA PHE A 149 -12.59 -7.34 2.80
C PHE A 149 -12.05 -8.78 2.81
N ALA A 150 -12.55 -9.64 3.70
CA ALA A 150 -12.14 -11.04 3.76
C ALA A 150 -12.48 -11.81 2.47
N GLY A 151 -13.64 -11.55 1.85
CA GLY A 151 -14.03 -12.15 0.57
C GLY A 151 -13.24 -11.59 -0.63
N ALA A 152 -12.71 -10.37 -0.52
CA ALA A 152 -11.95 -9.71 -1.57
C ALA A 152 -10.44 -9.98 -1.51
N LYS A 153 -9.95 -10.88 -0.64
CA LYS A 153 -8.53 -11.27 -0.50
C LYS A 153 -7.89 -11.62 -1.85
N ASP A 154 -8.56 -12.41 -2.69
CA ASP A 154 -8.04 -12.79 -4.02
C ASP A 154 -7.91 -11.59 -4.98
N SER A 155 -8.89 -10.69 -4.97
CA SER A 155 -8.87 -9.47 -5.79
C SER A 155 -7.78 -8.50 -5.32
N MET A 156 -7.64 -8.32 -4.00
CA MET A 156 -6.56 -7.54 -3.41
C MET A 156 -5.20 -8.13 -3.74
N GLN A 157 -5.05 -9.45 -3.67
CA GLN A 157 -3.82 -10.13 -4.02
C GLN A 157 -3.43 -9.86 -5.46
N LYS A 158 -4.36 -9.98 -6.41
CA LYS A 158 -4.10 -9.65 -7.83
C LYS A 158 -3.72 -8.18 -8.04
N GLY A 159 -4.39 -7.26 -7.36
CA GLY A 159 -4.06 -5.82 -7.44
C GLY A 159 -2.67 -5.49 -6.89
N TRP A 160 -2.33 -6.09 -5.73
CA TRP A 160 -1.00 -5.96 -5.15
C TRP A 160 0.07 -6.64 -5.99
N ASP A 161 -0.19 -7.84 -6.52
CA ASP A 161 0.74 -8.55 -7.38
C ASP A 161 1.11 -7.73 -8.61
N GLY A 162 0.12 -7.11 -9.28
CA GLY A 162 0.37 -6.19 -10.39
C GLY A 162 1.13 -4.92 -9.99
N THR A 163 0.89 -4.38 -8.80
CA THR A 163 1.61 -3.20 -8.29
C THR A 163 3.06 -3.55 -7.93
N LEU A 164 3.29 -4.72 -7.34
CA LEU A 164 4.61 -5.24 -7.00
C LEU A 164 5.38 -5.66 -8.27
N ASP A 165 4.69 -6.09 -9.32
CA ASP A 165 5.30 -6.37 -10.62
C ASP A 165 5.82 -5.10 -11.29
N GLN A 166 5.03 -4.02 -11.28
CA GLN A 166 5.47 -2.70 -11.72
C GLN A 166 6.67 -2.18 -10.93
N LEU A 167 6.68 -2.39 -9.60
CA LEU A 167 7.83 -2.08 -8.77
C LEU A 167 9.06 -2.89 -9.18
N ALA A 168 8.89 -4.20 -9.44
CA ALA A 168 9.99 -5.06 -9.87
C ALA A 168 10.58 -4.61 -11.21
N ASP A 169 9.74 -4.30 -12.19
CA ASP A 169 10.14 -3.79 -13.51
C ASP A 169 10.87 -2.45 -13.38
N TYR A 170 10.33 -1.53 -12.57
CA TYR A 170 10.96 -0.24 -12.30
C TYR A 170 12.35 -0.38 -11.66
N LEU A 171 12.52 -1.31 -10.72
CA LEU A 171 13.82 -1.56 -10.08
C LEU A 171 14.80 -2.26 -11.03
N ALA A 172 14.31 -3.15 -11.90
CA ALA A 172 15.13 -3.81 -12.91
C ALA A 172 15.59 -2.85 -14.02
N GLY A 173 14.86 -1.75 -14.23
CA GLY A 173 15.20 -0.70 -15.18
C GLY A 173 16.09 0.43 -14.63
N LEU A 174 16.41 0.42 -13.33
CA LEU A 174 17.31 1.38 -12.67
C LEU A 174 18.78 0.96 -12.77
#